data_AF-A0A284VT92-F1
#
_entry.id   AF-A0A284VT92-F1
#
_cell.length_a   1.000
_cell.length_b   1.000
_cell.length_c   1.000
_cell.angle_alpha   90.00
_cell.angle_beta   90.00
_cell.angle_gamma   90.00
#
_symmetry.space_group_name_H-M   'P 1'
#
loop_
_entity.id
_entity.type
_entity.pdbx_description
1 polymer ?
#
loop_
_entity_poly.entity_id
_entity_poly.type
_entity_poly.pdbx_seq_one_letter_code
_entity_poly.pdbx_strand_id
1 'polypeptide(L)'
;MAFELEIITIVIGVIYGYLKPGKEDRKALLKKGVLIGIILGLIFTGLGLLVNIKFLLVSTVVGLVIFIEVILLAVLFIAGTFIGDWIEEKSKAA
;
A
#
# COMPACT_ATOMS: atom_id res chain seq x y z
N MET A 1 14.30 -9.38 0.56
CA MET A 1 13.90 -8.05 0.05
C MET A 1 12.47 -7.65 0.41
N ALA A 2 11.55 -8.58 0.74
CA ALA A 2 10.18 -8.22 1.17
C ALA A 2 10.13 -7.48 2.53
N PHE A 3 10.85 -7.98 3.55
CA PHE A 3 10.85 -7.44 4.91
C PHE A 3 11.31 -5.98 5.06
N GLU A 4 12.19 -5.49 4.19
CA GLU A 4 12.75 -4.14 4.31
C GLU A 4 11.69 -3.07 4.03
N LEU A 5 10.92 -3.25 2.95
CA LEU A 5 9.87 -2.31 2.56
C LEU A 5 8.72 -2.31 3.56
N GLU A 6 8.32 -3.48 4.04
CA GLU A 6 7.24 -3.65 5.01
C GLU A 6 7.54 -2.92 6.33
N ILE A 7 8.76 -3.09 6.86
CA ILE A 7 9.21 -2.41 8.08
C ILE A 7 9.25 -0.90 7.85
N ILE A 8 9.85 -0.45 6.75
CA ILE A 8 9.91 0.99 6.41
C ILE A 8 8.50 1.57 6.30
N THR A 9 7.59 0.88 5.62
CA THR A 9 6.21 1.34 5.42
C THR A 9 5.45 1.46 6.73
N ILE A 10 5.60 0.50 7.65
CA ILE A 10 5.02 0.61 9.00
C ILE A 10 5.61 1.82 9.72
N VAL A 11 6.95 1.97 9.74
CA VAL A 11 7.62 3.09 10.44
C VAL A 11 7.18 4.44 9.88
N ILE A 12 7.10 4.59 8.56
CA ILE A 12 6.60 5.82 7.92
C ILE A 12 5.14 6.04 8.31
N GLY A 13 4.31 4.99 8.33
CA GLY A 13 2.92 5.07 8.79
C GLY A 13 2.84 5.59 10.23
N VAL A 14 3.65 5.05 11.14
CA VAL A 14 3.72 5.50 12.54
C VAL A 14 4.11 6.96 12.64
N ILE A 15 5.18 7.37 11.95
CA ILE A 15 5.63 8.77 11.94
C ILE A 15 4.52 9.68 11.40
N TYR A 16 3.85 9.27 10.33
CA TYR A 16 2.81 10.06 9.70
C TYR A 16 1.57 10.22 10.59
N GLY A 17 1.10 9.14 11.22
CA GLY A 17 0.01 9.18 12.21
C GLY A 17 0.35 10.08 13.40
N TYR A 18 1.57 9.95 13.93
CA TYR A 18 2.03 10.80 15.04
C TYR A 18 2.07 12.29 14.66
N LEU A 19 2.52 12.64 13.44
CA LEU A 19 2.60 14.03 13.00
C LEU A 19 1.24 14.64 12.61
N LYS A 20 0.27 13.81 12.19
CA LYS A 20 -1.05 14.26 11.73
C LYS A 20 -2.19 13.39 12.30
N PRO A 21 -2.35 13.37 13.63
CA PRO A 21 -3.28 12.49 14.31
C PRO A 21 -4.72 12.74 13.88
N GLY A 22 -5.46 11.68 13.55
CA GLY A 22 -6.89 11.72 13.24
C GLY A 22 -7.29 12.49 11.97
N LYS A 23 -6.33 13.03 11.21
CA LYS A 23 -6.60 13.77 9.95
C LYS A 23 -6.55 12.88 8.70
N GLU A 24 -6.21 11.61 8.87
CA GLU A 24 -6.17 10.67 7.74
C GLU A 24 -7.54 10.08 7.42
N ASP A 25 -7.97 10.28 6.18
CA ASP A 25 -9.04 9.47 5.59
C ASP A 25 -8.48 8.11 5.15
N ARG A 26 -8.34 7.21 6.13
CA ARG A 26 -7.86 5.83 5.96
C ARG A 26 -8.69 5.04 4.93
N LYS A 27 -9.98 5.35 4.82
CA LYS A 27 -10.88 4.74 3.83
C LYS A 27 -10.54 5.26 2.43
N ALA A 28 -10.28 6.56 2.27
CA ALA A 28 -9.83 7.10 1.00
C ALA A 28 -8.44 6.59 0.60
N LEU A 29 -7.51 6.39 1.54
CA LEU A 29 -6.21 5.79 1.28
C LEU A 29 -6.33 4.36 0.73
N LEU A 30 -7.12 3.49 1.37
CA LEU A 30 -7.39 2.14 0.84
C LEU A 30 -8.04 2.19 -0.54
N LYS A 31 -9.07 3.02 -0.73
CA LYS A 31 -9.74 3.16 -2.04
C LYS A 31 -8.77 3.60 -3.13
N LYS A 32 -7.90 4.58 -2.84
CA LYS A 32 -6.88 5.05 -3.78
C LYS A 32 -5.84 3.97 -4.08
N GLY A 33 -5.39 3.23 -3.06
CA GLY A 33 -4.47 2.10 -3.24
C GLY A 33 -5.06 1.00 -4.12
N VAL A 34 -6.31 0.60 -3.87
CA VAL A 34 -7.04 -0.37 -4.69
C VAL A 34 -7.22 0.15 -6.13
N LEU A 35 -7.61 1.42 -6.30
CA LEU A 35 -7.79 2.02 -7.62
C LEU A 35 -6.48 2.04 -8.42
N ILE A 36 -5.37 2.47 -7.80
CA ILE A 36 -4.04 2.47 -8.42
C ILE A 36 -3.62 1.04 -8.79
N GLY A 37 -3.84 0.09 -7.88
CA GLY A 37 -3.57 -1.33 -8.14
C GLY A 37 -4.34 -1.88 -9.34
N ILE A 38 -5.63 -1.57 -9.45
CA ILE A 38 -6.46 -1.97 -10.59
C ILE A 38 -5.96 -1.35 -11.90
N ILE A 39 -5.66 -0.04 -11.89
CA ILE A 39 -5.15 0.67 -13.06
C ILE A 39 -3.83 0.05 -13.54
N LEU A 40 -2.89 -0.20 -12.62
CA LEU A 40 -1.62 -0.84 -12.94
C LEU A 40 -1.83 -2.26 -13.49
N GLY A 41 -2.69 -3.07 -12.86
CA GLY A 41 -3.02 -4.41 -13.33
C GLY A 41 -3.56 -4.42 -14.76
N LEU A 42 -4.44 -3.49 -15.10
CA LEU A 42 -4.97 -3.34 -16.46
C LEU A 42 -3.88 -2.93 -17.46
N ILE A 43 -3.01 -1.98 -17.10
CA ILE A 43 -1.88 -1.54 -17.95
C ILE A 43 -0.95 -2.73 -18.25
N PHE A 44 -0.52 -3.46 -17.23
CA PHE A 44 0.37 -4.62 -17.41
C PHE A 44 -0.28 -5.75 -18.21
N THR A 45 -1.59 -5.98 -18.02
CA THR A 45 -2.34 -6.96 -18.81
C THR A 45 -2.42 -6.54 -20.29
N GLY A 46 -2.69 -5.26 -20.57
CA GLY A 46 -2.71 -4.72 -21.93
C GLY A 46 -1.36 -4.80 -22.63
N LEU A 47 -0.27 -4.46 -21.93
CA LEU A 47 1.09 -4.63 -22.43
C LEU A 47 1.41 -6.11 -22.70
N GLY A 48 0.93 -7.00 -21.83
CA GLY A 48 1.03 -8.46 -21.99
C GLY A 48 0.47 -8.95 -23.33
N LEU A 49 -0.70 -8.43 -23.71
CA LEU A 49 -1.43 -8.80 -24.94
C LEU A 49 -0.69 -8.37 -26.22
N LEU A 50 0.06 -7.27 -26.18
CA LEU A 50 0.76 -6.72 -27.35
C LEU A 50 2.03 -7.50 -27.75
N VAL A 51 2.59 -8.28 -26.82
CA VAL A 51 3.87 -8.99 -27.04
C VAL A 51 3.65 -10.43 -27.50
N ASN A 52 3.05 -11.28 -26.66
CA ASN A 52 2.78 -12.70 -26.93
C ASN A 52 1.99 -13.36 -25.77
N ILE A 53 1.29 -14.47 -26.02
CA ILE A 53 0.55 -15.24 -25.00
C ILE A 53 1.43 -15.73 -23.82
N LYS A 54 2.66 -16.17 -24.07
CA LYS A 54 3.61 -16.57 -23.00
C LYS A 54 3.99 -15.37 -22.13
N PHE A 55 4.17 -14.21 -22.75
CA PHE A 55 4.46 -12.96 -22.03
C PHE A 55 3.23 -12.48 -21.23
N LEU A 56 2.01 -12.64 -21.76
CA LEU A 56 0.76 -12.35 -21.05
C LEU A 56 0.61 -13.17 -19.75
N LEU A 57 0.90 -14.48 -19.79
CA LEU A 57 0.81 -15.31 -18.59
C LEU A 57 1.79 -14.87 -17.51
N VAL A 58 3.04 -14.56 -17.88
CA VAL A 58 4.05 -14.05 -16.96
C VAL A 58 3.65 -12.67 -16.42
N SER A 59 3.22 -11.75 -17.29
CA SER A 59 2.82 -10.39 -16.88
C SER A 59 1.57 -10.40 -15.99
N THR A 60 0.68 -11.38 -16.16
CA THR A 60 -0.51 -11.53 -15.32
C THR A 60 -0.12 -11.97 -13.91
N VAL A 61 0.73 -12.98 -13.78
CA VAL A 61 1.22 -13.45 -12.47
C VAL A 61 2.01 -12.35 -11.77
N VAL A 62 2.93 -11.69 -12.47
CA VAL A 62 3.72 -10.58 -11.92
C VAL A 62 2.82 -9.41 -11.51
N GLY A 63 1.85 -9.04 -12.35
CA GLY A 63 0.89 -7.97 -12.03
C GLY A 63 0.05 -8.28 -10.79
N LEU A 64 -0.34 -9.54 -10.62
CA LEU A 64 -1.12 -9.99 -9.46
C LEU A 64 -0.28 -9.98 -8.17
N VAL A 65 0.99 -10.37 -8.25
CA VAL A 65 1.94 -10.26 -7.12
C VAL A 65 2.14 -8.80 -6.73
N ILE A 66 2.41 -7.91 -7.68
CA ILE A 66 2.57 -6.47 -7.43
C ILE A 66 1.29 -5.88 -6.82
N PHE A 67 0.12 -6.27 -7.33
CA PHE A 67 -1.17 -5.81 -6.80
C PHE A 67 -1.36 -6.17 -5.33
N ILE A 68 -1.08 -7.44 -4.97
CA ILE A 68 -1.16 -7.92 -3.59
C ILE A 68 -0.15 -7.16 -2.71
N GLU A 69 1.07 -6.95 -3.18
CA GLU A 69 2.12 -6.24 -2.45
C GLU A 69 1.74 -4.78 -2.17
N VAL A 70 1.20 -4.06 -3.16
CA VAL A 70 0.71 -2.69 -2.98
C VAL A 70 -0.41 -2.62 -1.94
N ILE A 71 -1.34 -3.58 -1.94
CA ILE A 71 -2.41 -3.64 -0.94
C ILE A 71 -1.83 -3.91 0.45
N LEU A 72 -0.91 -4.87 0.57
CA LEU A 72 -0.26 -5.19 1.85
C LEU A 72 0.47 -3.96 2.41
N LEU A 73 1.26 -3.26 1.60
CA LEU A 73 1.94 -2.04 2.01
C LEU A 73 0.95 -0.95 2.41
N ALA A 74 -0.16 -0.77 1.69
CA ALA A 74 -1.20 0.19 2.07
C ALA A 74 -1.84 -0.15 3.42
N VAL A 75 -2.12 -1.43 3.68
CA VAL A 75 -2.66 -1.91 4.96
C VAL A 75 -1.65 -1.69 6.09
N LEU A 76 -0.38 -2.04 5.88
CA LEU A 76 0.70 -1.86 6.85
C LEU A 76 0.92 -0.39 7.18
N PHE A 77 0.90 0.48 6.17
CA PHE A 77 1.00 1.93 6.37
C PHE A 77 -0.14 2.43 7.27
N ILE A 78 -1.39 2.06 6.96
CA ILE A 78 -2.56 2.46 7.73
C ILE A 78 -2.49 1.92 9.16
N ALA A 79 -2.06 0.67 9.34
CA ALA A 79 -1.83 0.10 10.68
C ALA A 79 -0.79 0.91 11.45
N GLY A 80 0.30 1.32 10.79
CA GLY A 80 1.28 2.25 11.34
C GLY A 80 0.64 3.57 11.77
N THR A 81 -0.24 4.16 10.96
CA THR A 81 -0.85 5.45 11.29
C THR A 81 -1.79 5.36 12.50
N PHE A 82 -2.48 4.23 12.71
CA PHE A 82 -3.21 3.98 13.95
C PHE A 82 -2.30 3.96 15.18
N ILE A 83 -1.13 3.32 15.08
CA ILE A 83 -0.16 3.26 16.17
C ILE A 83 0.40 4.67 16.46
N GLY A 84 0.72 5.43 15.42
CA GLY A 84 1.19 6.81 15.53
C GLY A 84 0.19 7.73 16.24
N ASP A 85 -1.08 7.69 15.82
CA ASP A 85 -2.18 8.43 16.45
C ASP A 85 -2.31 8.10 17.94
N TRP A 86 -2.23 6.81 18.29
CA TRP A 86 -2.36 6.35 19.68
C TRP A 86 -1.19 6.82 20.56
N ILE A 87 0.03 6.83 20.03
CA ILE A 87 1.22 7.37 20.73
C ILE A 87 1.05 8.87 20.99
N GLU A 88 0.55 9.60 19.99
CA GLU A 88 0.32 11.05 20.10
C GLU A 88 -0.73 11.39 21.16
N GLU A 89 -1.85 10.67 21.17
CA GLU A 89 -2.93 10.86 22.13
C GLU A 89 -2.43 10.64 23.57
N LYS A 90 -1.63 9.59 23.78
CA LYS A 90 -1.00 9.33 25.09
C LYS A 90 0.02 10.39 25.47
N SER A 91 0.79 10.90 24.52
CA SER A 91 1.78 11.95 24.77
C SER A 91 1.14 13.29 25.16
N LYS A 92 -0.10 13.54 24.75
CA LYS A 92 -0.86 14.73 25.16
C LYS A 92 -1.61 14.56 26.48
N ALA A 93 -1.90 13.31 26.87
CA ALA A 93 -2.60 12.98 28.10
C ALA A 93 -1.68 12.86 29.32
N ALA A 94 -0.36 12.89 29.12
CA ALA A 94 0.67 12.87 30.16
C ALA A 94 1.21 14.29 30.42
#